data_AF-F0QZW5-F1
#
_entry.id   AF-F0QZW5-F1
#
_cell.length_a   1.000
_cell.length_b   1.000
_cell.length_c   1.000
_cell.angle_alpha   90.00
_cell.angle_beta   90.00
_cell.angle_gamma   90.00
#
_symmetry.space_group_name_H-M   'P 1'
#
loop_
_entity.id
_entity.type
_entity.pdbx_description
1 polymer ?
#
loop_
_entity_poly.entity_id
_entity_poly.type
_entity_poly.pdbx_seq_one_letter_code
_entity_poly.pdbx_strand_id
1 'polypeptide(L)'
;MALLNEHFLKLKGSYLFSDIAKKVKAYQVTHPGEPIIRLGIGDVTRPLPQASIEAMHRAVDEMASSATFHGYGPEQGYDFLIETIIKHDFAPRGIQLSPSEVFISDGAKSDTGNIGELLRWDNSMGITDPVYPAYIDSNVMCGRAGTLGEDGRWSNITYLPCTAANGFVPAIPDHRIDLLYLCYPNNPTGTTLTRDQLKQWVDYALANDTLIIFDAAYEAYIHDDDVPHSIYEIRGAKKVAIEIRSFSKTAGFTGVRCGYTVVPKEVTAATLDDERVPLNPLWNRRQCTKFNGTSYITQRGAEAVYSPEGRAQVKETIAYYMENARTMREGLTRAGYRVFGGINAPYLWVQAPEGMTSWKFFDELLYRAHIVSTPGVGFGPSGEGYLRLTAFGKREDCEEAIRRIGRL
;
A
#
# COMPACT_ATOMS: atom_id res chain seq x y z
N MET A 1 21.18 29.48 16.01
CA MET A 1 20.58 29.11 14.71
C MET A 1 19.93 27.75 14.89
N ALA A 2 18.68 27.56 14.51
CA ALA A 2 18.08 26.22 14.47
C ALA A 2 18.65 25.47 13.25
N LEU A 3 19.15 24.25 13.44
CA LEU A 3 19.71 23.42 12.37
C LEU A 3 18.59 22.59 11.71
N LEU A 4 18.64 22.43 10.39
CA LEU A 4 17.71 21.62 9.61
C LEU A 4 18.04 20.13 9.76
N ASN A 5 17.04 19.24 9.68
CA ASN A 5 17.29 17.84 9.39
C ASN A 5 17.73 17.68 7.92
N GLU A 6 19.03 17.64 7.68
CA GLU A 6 19.63 17.56 6.35
C GLU A 6 19.28 16.28 5.57
N HIS A 7 18.73 15.24 6.24
CA HIS A 7 18.25 14.05 5.54
C HIS A 7 17.14 14.35 4.54
N PHE A 8 16.32 15.39 4.78
CA PHE A 8 15.32 15.87 3.82
C PHE A 8 15.94 16.36 2.51
N LEU A 9 17.17 16.88 2.54
CA LEU A 9 17.88 17.38 1.35
C LEU A 9 18.40 16.24 0.46
N LYS A 10 18.45 14.99 0.98
CA LYS A 10 18.92 13.83 0.21
C LYS A 10 17.88 13.33 -0.80
N LEU A 11 16.60 13.62 -0.59
CA LEU A 11 15.53 13.28 -1.53
C LEU A 11 15.69 14.14 -2.79
N LYS A 12 16.21 13.55 -3.88
CA LYS A 12 16.34 14.23 -5.17
C LYS A 12 14.97 14.32 -5.85
N GLY A 13 14.62 15.50 -6.39
CA GLY A 13 13.42 15.70 -7.22
C GLY A 13 12.12 15.80 -6.43
N SER A 14 10.98 15.94 -7.13
CA SER A 14 9.67 15.88 -6.48
C SER A 14 9.15 14.45 -6.48
N TYR A 15 8.52 14.04 -5.38
CA TYR A 15 7.82 12.75 -5.22
C TYR A 15 7.19 12.28 -6.54
N LEU A 16 7.38 11.02 -6.96
CA LEU A 16 6.99 10.44 -8.27
C LEU A 16 5.68 11.00 -8.85
N PHE A 17 4.62 11.03 -8.04
CA PHE A 17 3.30 11.47 -8.47
C PHE A 17 3.20 12.99 -8.72
N SER A 18 4.06 13.79 -8.10
CA SER A 18 4.24 15.22 -8.38
C SER A 18 4.85 15.45 -9.77
N ASP A 19 5.86 14.67 -10.17
CA ASP A 19 6.45 14.78 -11.51
C ASP A 19 5.45 14.38 -12.61
N ILE A 20 4.68 13.31 -12.38
CA ILE A 20 3.57 12.93 -13.27
C ILE A 20 2.56 14.08 -13.38
N ALA A 21 2.13 14.66 -12.25
CA ALA A 21 1.18 15.77 -12.26
C ALA A 21 1.70 17.00 -13.03
N LYS A 22 2.98 17.33 -12.91
CA LYS A 22 3.62 18.41 -13.67
C LYS A 22 3.60 18.13 -15.18
N LYS A 23 4.00 16.93 -15.60
CA LYS A 23 3.98 16.51 -17.03
C LYS A 23 2.56 16.53 -17.60
N VAL A 24 1.59 15.98 -16.89
CA VAL A 24 0.17 15.99 -17.30
C VAL A 24 -0.35 17.42 -17.42
N LYS A 25 -0.04 18.30 -16.46
CA LYS A 25 -0.44 19.71 -16.54
C LYS A 25 0.16 20.43 -17.75
N ALA A 26 1.45 20.22 -18.02
CA ALA A 26 2.11 20.79 -19.20
C ALA A 26 1.50 20.28 -20.51
N TYR A 27 1.17 18.99 -20.56
CA TYR A 27 0.48 18.36 -21.68
C TYR A 27 -0.91 18.98 -21.91
N GLN A 28 -1.72 19.14 -20.85
CA GLN A 28 -3.04 19.77 -20.94
C GLN A 28 -3.03 21.21 -21.43
N VAL A 29 -1.97 21.97 -21.12
CA VAL A 29 -1.82 23.35 -21.62
C VAL A 29 -1.54 23.37 -23.12
N THR A 30 -0.81 22.39 -23.64
CA THR A 30 -0.42 22.32 -25.06
C THR A 30 -1.46 21.59 -25.93
N HIS A 31 -2.33 20.79 -25.33
CA HIS A 31 -3.38 20.01 -26.02
C HIS A 31 -4.77 20.30 -25.41
N PRO A 32 -5.25 21.57 -25.48
CA PRO A 32 -6.53 21.94 -24.91
C PRO A 32 -7.67 21.20 -25.63
N GLY A 33 -8.53 20.53 -24.86
CA GLY A 33 -9.71 19.82 -25.38
C GLY A 33 -9.51 18.33 -25.68
N GLU A 34 -8.29 17.80 -25.60
CA GLU A 34 -8.08 16.36 -25.74
C GLU A 34 -8.47 15.59 -24.46
N PRO A 35 -9.36 14.59 -24.54
CA PRO A 35 -9.83 13.85 -23.37
C PRO A 35 -8.75 12.87 -22.89
N ILE A 36 -8.14 13.23 -21.76
CA ILE A 36 -7.13 12.43 -21.07
C ILE A 36 -7.77 11.37 -20.17
N ILE A 37 -7.39 10.12 -20.37
CA ILE A 37 -7.76 9.00 -19.51
C ILE A 37 -6.70 8.83 -18.42
N ARG A 38 -7.11 8.75 -17.16
CA ARG A 38 -6.20 8.70 -16.00
C ARG A 38 -6.15 7.31 -15.38
N LEU A 39 -5.10 6.56 -15.71
CA LEU A 39 -4.82 5.23 -15.16
C LEU A 39 -3.51 5.21 -14.35
N GLY A 40 -3.13 6.36 -13.77
CA GLY A 40 -1.89 6.59 -13.04
C GLY A 40 -1.98 6.29 -11.54
N ILE A 41 -2.19 7.33 -10.71
CA ILE A 41 -2.07 7.35 -9.22
C ILE A 41 -2.68 6.15 -8.50
N GLY A 42 -3.73 5.54 -9.06
CA GLY A 42 -4.43 4.43 -8.43
C GLY A 42 -5.41 4.91 -7.36
N ASP A 43 -6.06 6.04 -7.60
CA ASP A 43 -7.18 6.54 -6.80
C ASP A 43 -8.49 5.89 -7.27
N VAL A 44 -9.38 5.59 -6.33
CA VAL A 44 -10.65 4.92 -6.63
C VAL A 44 -11.63 5.88 -7.33
N THR A 45 -12.53 5.36 -8.16
CA THR A 45 -13.48 6.17 -8.95
C THR A 45 -14.95 5.89 -8.65
N ARG A 46 -15.24 4.79 -7.96
CA ARG A 46 -16.58 4.44 -7.45
C ARG A 46 -16.88 5.22 -6.17
N PRO A 47 -18.15 5.63 -5.96
CA PRO A 47 -18.55 6.28 -4.72
C PRO A 47 -18.39 5.35 -3.51
N LEU A 48 -18.42 5.93 -2.32
CA LEU A 48 -18.41 5.17 -1.07
C LEU A 48 -19.62 4.23 -0.99
N PRO A 49 -19.51 3.09 -0.28
CA PRO A 49 -20.65 2.24 0.01
C PRO A 49 -21.77 3.04 0.67
N GLN A 50 -23.01 2.83 0.22
CA GLN A 50 -24.18 3.51 0.77
C GLN A 50 -24.33 3.27 2.27
N ALA A 51 -24.00 2.05 2.74
CA ALA A 51 -24.00 1.73 4.18
C ALA A 51 -23.04 2.64 4.99
N SER A 52 -21.86 2.92 4.43
CA SER A 52 -20.88 3.84 5.04
C SER A 52 -21.37 5.29 5.02
N ILE A 53 -21.99 5.74 3.93
CA ILE A 53 -22.58 7.09 3.83
C ILE A 53 -23.65 7.29 4.90
N GLU A 54 -24.58 6.35 5.03
CA GLU A 54 -25.66 6.43 6.03
C GLU A 54 -25.13 6.40 7.46
N ALA A 55 -24.12 5.56 7.74
CA ALA A 55 -23.48 5.52 9.05
C ALA A 55 -22.75 6.82 9.38
N MET A 56 -22.07 7.44 8.41
CA MET A 56 -21.43 8.74 8.60
C MET A 56 -22.46 9.84 8.83
N HIS A 57 -23.59 9.85 8.10
CA HIS A 57 -24.66 10.83 8.35
C HIS A 57 -25.25 10.70 9.76
N ARG A 58 -25.56 9.49 10.21
CA ARG A 58 -26.01 9.26 11.59
C ARG A 58 -24.98 9.73 12.61
N ALA A 59 -23.69 9.45 12.38
CA ALA A 59 -22.63 9.90 13.27
C ALA A 59 -22.50 11.44 13.30
N VAL A 60 -22.75 12.13 12.18
CA VAL A 60 -22.82 13.60 12.16
C VAL A 60 -24.01 14.11 12.99
N ASP A 61 -25.17 13.48 12.89
CA ASP A 61 -26.35 13.85 13.68
C ASP A 61 -26.13 13.62 15.19
N GLU A 62 -25.47 12.52 15.56
CA GLU A 62 -25.06 12.25 16.96
C GLU A 62 -24.15 13.36 17.51
N MET A 63 -23.30 13.96 16.67
CA MET A 63 -22.40 15.05 17.06
C MET A 63 -23.11 16.40 17.25
N ALA A 64 -24.37 16.55 16.83
CA ALA A 64 -25.11 17.81 16.91
C ALA A 64 -25.75 18.08 18.29
N SER A 65 -25.78 17.08 19.18
CA SER A 65 -26.40 17.18 20.51
C SER A 65 -25.36 16.93 21.60
N SER A 66 -25.36 17.76 22.64
CA SER A 66 -24.47 17.59 23.80
C SER A 66 -24.67 16.25 24.53
N ALA A 67 -25.83 15.61 24.38
CA ALA A 67 -26.12 14.32 25.00
C ALA A 67 -25.48 13.13 24.25
N THR A 68 -25.18 13.28 22.97
CA THR A 68 -24.64 12.22 22.09
C THR A 68 -23.30 12.58 21.47
N PHE A 69 -22.79 13.78 21.75
CA PHE A 69 -21.52 14.28 21.23
C PHE A 69 -20.33 13.45 21.72
N HIS A 70 -19.42 13.16 20.79
CA HIS A 70 -18.15 12.50 21.07
C HIS A 70 -16.98 13.48 20.87
N GLY A 71 -16.26 13.78 21.96
CA GLY A 71 -15.08 14.65 21.94
C GLY A 71 -13.83 13.94 21.39
N TYR A 72 -12.67 14.15 22.04
CA TYR A 72 -11.50 13.34 21.73
C TYR A 72 -11.82 11.86 21.98
N GLY A 73 -11.68 11.04 20.95
CA GLY A 73 -11.84 9.60 21.03
C GLY A 73 -10.58 8.93 21.58
N PRO A 74 -10.64 7.61 21.85
CA PRO A 74 -9.46 6.82 22.17
C PRO A 74 -8.45 6.87 21.00
N GLU A 75 -7.18 7.19 21.27
CA GLU A 75 -6.17 7.36 20.22
C GLU A 75 -5.84 6.06 19.49
N GLN A 76 -6.05 4.92 20.14
CA GLN A 76 -5.98 3.59 19.53
C GLN A 76 -7.16 3.32 18.56
N GLY A 77 -8.29 4.00 18.72
CA GLY A 77 -9.54 3.72 18.00
C GLY A 77 -10.65 3.19 18.90
N TYR A 78 -11.89 3.31 18.44
CA TYR A 78 -13.06 2.87 19.19
C TYR A 78 -13.21 1.34 19.17
N ASP A 79 -13.60 0.77 20.30
CA ASP A 79 -13.77 -0.67 20.47
C ASP A 79 -14.71 -1.28 19.43
N PHE A 80 -15.80 -0.59 19.07
CA PHE A 80 -16.77 -1.10 18.08
C PHE A 80 -16.10 -1.43 16.73
N LEU A 81 -15.13 -0.63 16.29
CA LEU A 81 -14.44 -0.85 15.02
C LEU A 81 -13.36 -1.91 15.19
N ILE A 82 -12.59 -1.85 16.28
CA ILE A 82 -11.52 -2.81 16.59
C ILE A 82 -12.08 -4.24 16.68
N GLU A 83 -13.15 -4.44 17.45
CA GLU A 83 -13.79 -5.74 17.62
C GLU A 83 -14.37 -6.25 16.30
N THR A 84 -14.97 -5.35 15.51
CA THR A 84 -15.52 -5.69 14.18
C THR A 84 -14.41 -6.14 13.22
N ILE A 85 -13.27 -5.43 13.18
CA ILE A 85 -12.08 -5.83 12.39
C ILE A 85 -11.61 -7.22 12.80
N ILE A 86 -11.41 -7.47 14.11
CA ILE A 86 -10.96 -8.78 14.60
C ILE A 86 -11.93 -9.88 14.18
N LYS A 87 -13.24 -9.65 14.35
CA LYS A 87 -14.29 -10.60 14.03
C LYS A 87 -14.37 -10.93 12.54
N HIS A 88 -14.13 -9.97 11.65
CA HIS A 88 -14.40 -10.13 10.22
C HIS A 88 -13.16 -10.35 9.36
N ASP A 89 -12.02 -9.75 9.70
CA ASP A 89 -10.79 -9.86 8.90
C ASP A 89 -9.88 -11.00 9.38
N PHE A 90 -9.89 -11.30 10.68
CA PHE A 90 -8.92 -12.20 11.30
C PHE A 90 -9.53 -13.51 11.81
N ALA A 91 -10.63 -13.47 12.57
CA ALA A 91 -11.25 -14.66 13.15
C ALA A 91 -11.66 -15.73 12.11
N PRO A 92 -12.22 -15.39 10.93
CA PRO A 92 -12.57 -16.39 9.91
C PRO A 92 -11.36 -17.12 9.33
N ARG A 93 -10.14 -16.57 9.54
CA ARG A 93 -8.86 -17.14 9.10
C ARG A 93 -8.16 -17.93 10.22
N GLY A 94 -8.84 -18.13 11.36
CA GLY A 94 -8.25 -18.77 12.53
C GLY A 94 -7.23 -17.90 13.27
N ILE A 95 -7.16 -16.61 12.96
CA ILE A 95 -6.23 -15.67 13.59
C ILE A 95 -6.92 -15.08 14.82
N GLN A 96 -6.34 -15.31 16.00
CA GLN A 96 -6.82 -14.75 17.26
C GLN A 96 -6.04 -13.48 17.57
N LEU A 97 -6.71 -12.36 17.84
CA LEU A 97 -6.08 -11.11 18.27
C LEU A 97 -6.84 -10.57 19.48
N SER A 98 -6.12 -9.89 20.37
CA SER A 98 -6.71 -9.06 21.41
C SER A 98 -7.02 -7.66 20.86
N PRO A 99 -8.06 -6.96 21.36
CA PRO A 99 -8.37 -5.59 20.93
C PRO A 99 -7.17 -4.63 21.01
N SER A 100 -6.36 -4.75 22.06
CA SER A 100 -5.11 -3.98 22.26
C SER A 100 -4.02 -4.21 21.21
N GLU A 101 -4.17 -5.17 20.29
CA GLU A 101 -3.21 -5.40 19.20
C GLU A 101 -3.59 -4.65 17.92
N VAL A 102 -4.79 -4.04 17.85
CA VAL A 102 -5.28 -3.32 16.67
C VAL A 102 -5.34 -1.83 16.96
N PHE A 103 -4.70 -1.03 16.09
CA PHE A 103 -4.60 0.42 16.19
C PHE A 103 -5.21 1.06 14.94
N ILE A 104 -6.31 1.78 15.08
CA ILE A 104 -6.96 2.53 14.01
C ILE A 104 -6.12 3.77 13.67
N SER A 105 -5.96 4.04 12.37
CA SER A 105 -5.18 5.16 11.87
C SER A 105 -5.90 5.91 10.75
N ASP A 106 -5.32 7.04 10.34
CA ASP A 106 -5.77 7.82 9.18
C ASP A 106 -5.33 7.21 7.84
N GLY A 107 -4.65 6.05 7.87
CA GLY A 107 -4.39 5.17 6.75
C GLY A 107 -2.94 4.69 6.63
N ALA A 108 -2.76 3.64 5.83
CA ALA A 108 -1.50 2.89 5.72
C ALA A 108 -0.26 3.73 5.38
N LYS A 109 -0.37 4.82 4.59
CA LYS A 109 0.78 5.67 4.28
C LYS A 109 1.40 6.32 5.52
N SER A 110 0.57 6.77 6.45
CA SER A 110 1.03 7.35 7.71
C SER A 110 1.73 6.28 8.54
N ASP A 111 1.09 5.11 8.72
CA ASP A 111 1.62 4.06 9.58
C ASP A 111 2.92 3.44 9.03
N THR A 112 2.98 3.13 7.73
CA THR A 112 4.18 2.57 7.07
C THR A 112 5.39 3.49 7.18
N GLY A 113 5.17 4.80 7.13
CA GLY A 113 6.22 5.80 7.32
C GLY A 113 6.60 6.00 8.79
N ASN A 114 5.62 6.01 9.68
CA ASN A 114 5.80 6.37 11.09
C ASN A 114 6.27 5.22 11.97
N ILE A 115 6.06 3.96 11.58
CA ILE A 115 6.46 2.80 12.38
C ILE A 115 7.98 2.75 12.61
N GLY A 116 8.75 3.33 11.68
CA GLY A 116 10.19 3.50 11.78
C GLY A 116 10.65 4.40 12.95
N GLU A 117 9.75 5.19 13.56
CA GLU A 117 10.05 6.03 14.73
C GLU A 117 10.32 5.22 16.00
N LEU A 118 9.82 3.97 16.08
CA LEU A 118 10.08 3.08 17.23
C LEU A 118 11.47 2.43 17.18
N LEU A 119 12.14 2.55 16.04
CA LEU A 119 13.29 1.74 15.68
C LEU A 119 14.51 2.64 15.51
N ARG A 120 15.68 2.14 15.87
CA ARG A 120 16.90 2.94 15.72
C ARG A 120 17.18 3.25 14.25
N TRP A 121 17.76 4.41 14.00
CA TRP A 121 18.05 4.91 12.66
C TRP A 121 19.19 4.14 11.96
N ASP A 122 19.99 3.40 12.72
CA ASP A 122 21.14 2.60 12.25
C ASP A 122 20.80 1.14 11.90
N ASN A 123 19.54 0.71 12.10
CA ASN A 123 19.06 -0.59 11.61
C ASN A 123 19.15 -0.69 10.08
N SER A 124 19.63 -1.83 9.58
CA SER A 124 19.60 -2.17 8.16
C SER A 124 18.16 -2.38 7.67
N MET A 125 17.92 -2.09 6.38
CA MET A 125 16.60 -2.13 5.77
C MET A 125 16.59 -2.98 4.50
N GLY A 126 15.59 -3.85 4.38
CA GLY A 126 15.26 -4.63 3.20
C GLY A 126 13.95 -4.20 2.59
N ILE A 127 13.87 -4.20 1.27
CA ILE A 127 12.65 -3.83 0.55
C ILE A 127 12.54 -4.58 -0.77
N THR A 128 11.35 -5.03 -1.14
CA THR A 128 11.08 -5.54 -2.49
C THR A 128 11.28 -4.43 -3.53
N ASP A 129 11.86 -4.75 -4.69
CA ASP A 129 12.14 -3.79 -5.76
C ASP A 129 11.58 -4.33 -7.09
N PRO A 130 10.56 -3.70 -7.70
CA PRO A 130 9.97 -2.40 -7.35
C PRO A 130 8.90 -2.50 -6.24
N VAL A 131 8.68 -1.37 -5.54
CA VAL A 131 7.57 -1.24 -4.60
C VAL A 131 7.18 0.23 -4.36
N TYR A 132 6.09 0.43 -3.63
CA TYR A 132 5.60 1.74 -3.23
C TYR A 132 6.69 2.64 -2.59
N PRO A 133 6.95 3.84 -3.15
CA PRO A 133 8.12 4.65 -2.78
C PRO A 133 8.06 5.24 -1.36
N ALA A 134 6.89 5.30 -0.73
CA ALA A 134 6.75 5.90 0.60
C ALA A 134 7.59 5.19 1.67
N TYR A 135 7.87 3.89 1.52
CA TYR A 135 8.71 3.14 2.46
C TYR A 135 10.16 3.63 2.42
N ILE A 136 10.71 3.85 1.23
CA ILE A 136 12.07 4.39 1.05
C ILE A 136 12.11 5.84 1.51
N ASP A 137 11.18 6.67 1.04
CA ASP A 137 11.20 8.11 1.32
C ASP A 137 11.14 8.40 2.83
N SER A 138 10.29 7.69 3.59
CA SER A 138 10.23 7.83 5.05
C SER A 138 11.54 7.41 5.74
N ASN A 139 12.20 6.37 5.22
CA ASN A 139 13.46 5.87 5.74
C ASN A 139 14.65 6.76 5.36
N VAL A 140 14.58 7.47 4.24
CA VAL A 140 15.52 8.55 3.91
C VAL A 140 15.34 9.71 4.89
N MET A 141 14.11 10.18 5.12
CA MET A 141 13.82 11.33 5.99
C MET A 141 14.30 11.13 7.43
N CYS A 142 14.31 9.89 7.93
CA CYS A 142 14.82 9.55 9.26
C CYS A 142 16.31 9.16 9.30
N GLY A 143 17.02 9.22 8.17
CA GLY A 143 18.48 9.02 8.10
C GLY A 143 18.94 7.58 7.87
N ARG A 144 18.03 6.62 7.73
CA ARG A 144 18.34 5.18 7.64
C ARG A 144 18.87 4.74 6.28
N ALA A 145 18.49 5.43 5.20
CA ALA A 145 18.81 5.02 3.83
C ALA A 145 20.28 5.24 3.38
N GLY A 146 21.09 6.00 4.11
CA GLY A 146 22.48 6.30 3.72
C GLY A 146 22.59 7.37 2.62
N THR A 147 23.27 7.05 1.52
CA THR A 147 23.54 7.95 0.38
C THR A 147 23.01 7.36 -0.91
N LEU A 148 22.49 8.20 -1.82
CA LEU A 148 21.96 7.77 -3.09
C LEU A 148 23.09 7.66 -4.13
N GLY A 149 23.31 6.45 -4.66
CA GLY A 149 24.24 6.16 -5.74
C GLY A 149 23.77 6.67 -7.10
N GLU A 150 24.67 6.62 -8.09
CA GLU A 150 24.36 6.97 -9.49
C GLU A 150 23.40 5.99 -10.17
N ASP A 151 23.34 4.76 -9.65
CA ASP A 151 22.44 3.68 -10.07
C ASP A 151 21.02 3.81 -9.51
N GLY A 152 20.74 4.88 -8.76
CA GLY A 152 19.44 5.12 -8.13
C GLY A 152 19.18 4.27 -6.89
N ARG A 153 20.22 3.61 -6.33
CA ARG A 153 20.11 2.81 -5.10
C ARG A 153 20.66 3.56 -3.90
N TRP A 154 19.96 3.42 -2.78
CA TRP A 154 20.41 3.90 -1.48
C TRP A 154 21.41 2.92 -0.86
N SER A 155 22.56 3.42 -0.39
CA SER A 155 23.70 2.61 0.04
C SER A 155 23.48 1.76 1.29
N ASN A 156 22.44 2.07 2.09
CA ASN A 156 22.09 1.30 3.29
C ASN A 156 20.72 0.61 3.17
N ILE A 157 20.29 0.30 1.94
CA ILE A 157 19.06 -0.46 1.67
C ILE A 157 19.42 -1.72 0.86
N THR A 158 19.02 -2.88 1.37
CA THR A 158 19.02 -4.13 0.61
C THR A 158 17.78 -4.19 -0.26
N TYR A 159 17.97 -3.97 -1.56
CA TYR A 159 16.91 -4.13 -2.55
C TYR A 159 16.76 -5.61 -2.90
N LEU A 160 15.53 -6.10 -2.87
CA LEU A 160 15.16 -7.49 -3.15
C LEU A 160 14.41 -7.54 -4.49
N PRO A 161 15.10 -7.83 -5.62
CA PRO A 161 14.51 -7.67 -6.94
C PRO A 161 13.34 -8.63 -7.18
N CYS A 162 12.20 -8.06 -7.59
CA CYS A 162 11.00 -8.72 -8.06
C CYS A 162 10.89 -8.47 -9.57
N THR A 163 11.30 -9.45 -10.38
CA THR A 163 11.43 -9.29 -11.83
C THR A 163 10.61 -10.34 -12.57
N ALA A 164 10.36 -10.10 -13.85
CA ALA A 164 9.74 -11.10 -14.71
C ALA A 164 10.54 -12.43 -14.79
N ALA A 165 11.85 -12.41 -14.53
CA ALA A 165 12.71 -13.59 -14.59
C ALA A 165 12.55 -14.52 -13.37
N ASN A 166 12.30 -13.96 -12.19
CA ASN A 166 12.03 -14.73 -10.96
C ASN A 166 10.55 -14.82 -10.61
N GLY A 167 9.66 -14.50 -11.56
CA GLY A 167 8.22 -14.52 -11.33
C GLY A 167 7.74 -13.50 -10.29
N PHE A 168 8.51 -12.43 -10.06
CA PHE A 168 8.29 -11.41 -9.03
C PHE A 168 8.33 -11.97 -7.60
N VAL A 169 9.01 -13.09 -7.40
CA VAL A 169 9.29 -13.67 -6.09
C VAL A 169 10.74 -13.34 -5.73
N PRO A 170 10.98 -12.42 -4.77
CA PRO A 170 12.33 -12.05 -4.39
C PRO A 170 13.03 -13.21 -3.68
N ALA A 171 14.34 -13.34 -3.89
CA ALA A 171 15.16 -14.29 -3.15
C ALA A 171 15.38 -13.80 -1.70
N ILE A 172 15.50 -14.75 -0.78
CA ILE A 172 15.97 -14.47 0.59
C ILE A 172 17.43 -13.98 0.50
N PRO A 173 17.79 -12.85 1.14
CA PRO A 173 19.16 -12.34 1.13
C PRO A 173 20.12 -13.29 1.86
N ASP A 174 21.40 -13.23 1.50
CA ASP A 174 22.49 -14.02 2.11
C ASP A 174 23.06 -13.39 3.38
N HIS A 175 22.50 -12.27 3.82
CA HIS A 175 22.88 -11.53 5.01
C HIS A 175 21.64 -11.10 5.79
N ARG A 176 21.82 -10.86 7.09
CA ARG A 176 20.76 -10.39 7.98
C ARG A 176 20.30 -8.98 7.61
N ILE A 177 19.00 -8.77 7.72
CA ILE A 177 18.31 -7.49 7.61
C ILE A 177 17.56 -7.26 8.92
N ASP A 178 17.59 -6.06 9.48
CA ASP A 178 16.88 -5.75 10.73
C ASP A 178 15.41 -5.41 10.47
N LEU A 179 15.12 -4.64 9.42
CA LEU A 179 13.77 -4.18 9.05
C LEU A 179 13.44 -4.59 7.62
N LEU A 180 12.39 -5.36 7.40
CA LEU A 180 11.98 -5.83 6.06
C LEU A 180 10.58 -5.32 5.70
N TYR A 181 10.48 -4.55 4.63
CA TYR A 181 9.19 -4.13 4.07
C TYR A 181 8.73 -5.11 2.99
N LEU A 182 7.58 -5.75 3.21
CA LEU A 182 6.91 -6.60 2.24
C LEU A 182 5.52 -6.00 1.96
N CYS A 183 5.19 -5.80 0.69
CA CYS A 183 3.88 -5.32 0.25
C CYS A 183 3.22 -6.39 -0.62
N TYR A 184 2.16 -7.03 -0.11
CA TYR A 184 1.45 -8.09 -0.82
C TYR A 184 -0.07 -8.04 -0.58
N PRO A 185 -0.88 -7.96 -1.66
CA PRO A 185 -0.50 -7.85 -3.07
C PRO A 185 0.34 -6.60 -3.39
N ASN A 186 1.36 -6.76 -4.23
CA ASN A 186 2.41 -5.77 -4.44
C ASN A 186 1.92 -4.60 -5.29
N ASN A 187 2.21 -3.38 -4.83
CA ASN A 187 2.17 -2.18 -5.64
C ASN A 187 3.61 -1.79 -6.00
N PRO A 188 4.03 -1.86 -7.29
CA PRO A 188 3.19 -1.72 -8.48
C PRO A 188 2.86 -3.00 -9.26
N THR A 189 3.51 -4.12 -8.97
CA THR A 189 3.53 -5.27 -9.89
C THR A 189 2.20 -6.02 -9.97
N GLY A 190 1.34 -5.86 -8.95
CA GLY A 190 0.09 -6.57 -8.79
C GLY A 190 0.25 -8.06 -8.50
N THR A 191 1.46 -8.52 -8.18
CA THR A 191 1.75 -9.92 -7.85
C THR A 191 1.62 -10.17 -6.34
N THR A 192 1.69 -11.43 -5.96
CA THR A 192 1.56 -11.89 -4.58
C THR A 192 2.54 -13.01 -4.28
N LEU A 193 2.60 -13.44 -3.02
CA LEU A 193 3.31 -14.64 -2.59
C LEU A 193 2.31 -15.74 -2.26
N THR A 194 2.66 -16.97 -2.58
CA THR A 194 1.95 -18.15 -2.06
C THR A 194 2.20 -18.31 -0.56
N ARG A 195 1.41 -19.15 0.10
CA ARG A 195 1.60 -19.50 1.51
C ARG A 195 3.01 -19.96 1.82
N ASP A 196 3.57 -20.84 0.99
CA ASP A 196 4.92 -21.38 1.18
C ASP A 196 6.01 -20.34 0.96
N GLN A 197 5.82 -19.42 0.01
CA GLN A 197 6.74 -18.32 -0.22
C GLN A 197 6.72 -17.31 0.93
N LEU A 198 5.54 -16.94 1.43
CA LEU A 198 5.43 -16.07 2.61
C LEU A 198 5.99 -16.74 3.86
N LYS A 199 5.82 -18.08 4.00
CA LYS A 199 6.43 -18.85 5.07
C LYS A 199 7.96 -18.74 5.08
N GLN A 200 8.61 -18.78 3.93
CA GLN A 200 10.07 -18.62 3.85
C GLN A 200 10.53 -17.27 4.42
N TRP A 201 9.78 -16.19 4.21
CA TRP A 201 10.08 -14.88 4.79
C TRP A 201 9.88 -14.85 6.31
N VAL A 202 8.83 -15.47 6.83
CA VAL A 202 8.61 -15.58 8.27
C VAL A 202 9.69 -16.45 8.93
N ASP A 203 10.07 -17.56 8.31
CA ASP A 203 11.16 -18.43 8.79
C ASP A 203 12.49 -17.67 8.79
N TYR A 204 12.80 -16.94 7.72
CA TYR A 204 13.98 -16.07 7.65
C TYR A 204 13.97 -15.03 8.77
N ALA A 205 12.85 -14.37 9.00
CA ALA A 205 12.73 -13.34 10.03
C ALA A 205 12.86 -13.89 11.45
N LEU A 206 12.33 -15.09 11.71
CA LEU A 206 12.51 -15.79 12.98
C LEU A 206 13.98 -16.19 13.20
N ALA A 207 14.66 -16.66 12.16
CA ALA A 207 16.06 -17.09 12.24
C ALA A 207 17.04 -15.92 12.39
N ASN A 208 16.69 -14.75 11.86
CA ASN A 208 17.57 -13.58 11.79
C ASN A 208 17.13 -12.42 12.70
N ASP A 209 16.10 -12.60 13.53
CA ASP A 209 15.53 -11.53 14.35
C ASP A 209 15.24 -10.27 13.49
N THR A 210 14.62 -10.49 12.33
CA THR A 210 14.17 -9.44 11.41
C THR A 210 12.74 -9.05 11.76
N LEU A 211 12.46 -7.75 11.82
CA LEU A 211 11.09 -7.24 11.89
C LEU A 211 10.52 -7.03 10.50
N ILE A 212 9.45 -7.73 10.18
CA ILE A 212 8.67 -7.57 8.95
C ILE A 212 7.61 -6.47 9.16
N ILE A 213 7.63 -5.47 8.29
CA ILE A 213 6.52 -4.53 8.09
C ILE A 213 5.74 -5.03 6.88
N PHE A 214 4.61 -5.68 7.12
CA PHE A 214 3.77 -6.29 6.09
C PHE A 214 2.63 -5.34 5.70
N ASP A 215 2.74 -4.69 4.56
CA ASP A 215 1.68 -3.88 3.97
C ASP A 215 0.73 -4.77 3.15
N ALA A 216 -0.48 -4.94 3.68
CA ALA A 216 -1.52 -5.76 3.10
C ALA A 216 -2.74 -4.92 2.72
N ALA A 217 -2.51 -3.70 2.20
CA ALA A 217 -3.59 -2.75 1.83
C ALA A 217 -4.44 -3.18 0.61
N TYR A 218 -4.02 -4.19 -0.16
CA TYR A 218 -4.75 -4.69 -1.33
C TYR A 218 -5.31 -6.11 -1.13
N GLU A 219 -5.39 -6.59 0.11
CA GLU A 219 -5.81 -7.95 0.45
C GLU A 219 -7.19 -8.33 -0.06
N ALA A 220 -8.09 -7.35 -0.13
CA ALA A 220 -9.47 -7.58 -0.51
C ALA A 220 -9.59 -7.93 -2.00
N TYR A 221 -8.53 -7.69 -2.79
CA TYR A 221 -8.43 -7.99 -4.21
C TYR A 221 -7.82 -9.37 -4.51
N ILE A 222 -7.39 -10.12 -3.48
CA ILE A 222 -6.87 -11.48 -3.67
C ILE A 222 -8.00 -12.40 -4.16
N HIS A 223 -7.72 -13.15 -5.22
CA HIS A 223 -8.62 -14.12 -5.83
C HIS A 223 -8.10 -15.56 -5.73
N ASP A 224 -6.79 -15.76 -5.73
CA ASP A 224 -6.18 -17.09 -5.69
C ASP A 224 -6.22 -17.71 -4.28
N ASP A 225 -6.65 -18.98 -4.17
CA ASP A 225 -6.89 -19.65 -2.88
C ASP A 225 -5.60 -19.91 -2.06
N ASP A 226 -4.45 -20.10 -2.72
CA ASP A 226 -3.15 -20.37 -2.06
C ASP A 226 -2.42 -19.10 -1.59
N VAL A 227 -3.09 -17.95 -1.68
CA VAL A 227 -2.52 -16.65 -1.33
C VAL A 227 -3.03 -16.24 0.07
N PRO A 228 -2.15 -16.12 1.07
CA PRO A 228 -2.54 -15.62 2.38
C PRO A 228 -3.02 -14.17 2.24
N HIS A 229 -4.12 -13.83 2.91
CA HIS A 229 -4.52 -12.42 2.99
C HIS A 229 -3.90 -11.73 4.20
N SER A 230 -3.47 -12.46 5.23
CA SER A 230 -2.73 -11.93 6.38
C SER A 230 -1.43 -12.69 6.57
N ILE A 231 -0.37 -11.98 6.98
CA ILE A 231 0.89 -12.63 7.36
C ILE A 231 0.70 -13.52 8.59
N TYR A 232 -0.29 -13.24 9.44
CA TYR A 232 -0.58 -14.04 10.63
C TYR A 232 -1.27 -15.37 10.33
N GLU A 233 -1.60 -15.66 9.08
CA GLU A 233 -1.94 -17.02 8.64
C GLU A 233 -0.71 -17.95 8.67
N ILE A 234 0.51 -17.38 8.72
CA ILE A 234 1.76 -18.11 8.85
C ILE A 234 2.11 -18.25 10.33
N ARG A 235 2.32 -19.50 10.77
CA ARG A 235 2.69 -19.80 12.15
C ARG A 235 4.00 -19.10 12.53
N GLY A 236 3.99 -18.40 13.67
CA GLY A 236 5.16 -17.67 14.19
C GLY A 236 5.26 -16.22 13.73
N ALA A 237 4.48 -15.80 12.73
CA ALA A 237 4.52 -14.42 12.20
C ALA A 237 4.29 -13.34 13.27
N LYS A 238 3.45 -13.60 14.28
CA LYS A 238 3.20 -12.64 15.37
C LYS A 238 4.44 -12.22 16.16
N LYS A 239 5.51 -13.01 16.14
CA LYS A 239 6.75 -12.71 16.84
C LYS A 239 7.65 -11.76 16.06
N VAL A 240 7.43 -11.63 14.76
CA VAL A 240 8.36 -10.97 13.82
C VAL A 240 7.67 -10.01 12.86
N ALA A 241 6.35 -9.86 12.89
CA ALA A 241 5.62 -9.06 11.92
C ALA A 241 4.68 -8.03 12.57
N ILE A 242 4.60 -6.87 11.92
CA ILE A 242 3.57 -5.85 12.08
C ILE A 242 2.83 -5.77 10.74
N GLU A 243 1.50 -5.83 10.77
CA GLU A 243 0.66 -5.82 9.57
C GLU A 243 -0.10 -4.51 9.46
N ILE A 244 -0.12 -3.90 8.28
CA ILE A 244 -0.78 -2.62 8.00
C ILE A 244 -1.85 -2.82 6.93
N ARG A 245 -3.03 -2.25 7.18
CA ARG A 245 -4.26 -2.42 6.38
C ARG A 245 -4.88 -1.07 6.04
N SER A 246 -5.73 -1.03 5.01
CA SER A 246 -6.36 0.22 4.58
C SER A 246 -7.78 0.05 4.04
N PHE A 247 -8.72 0.81 4.62
CA PHE A 247 -10.05 0.98 4.04
C PHE A 247 -10.03 1.84 2.76
N SER A 248 -8.95 2.59 2.50
CA SER A 248 -8.85 3.42 1.31
C SER A 248 -8.92 2.61 0.02
N LYS A 249 -8.34 1.42 -0.01
CA LYS A 249 -8.32 0.56 -1.19
C LYS A 249 -9.43 -0.49 -1.15
N THR A 250 -9.80 -0.98 0.04
CA THR A 250 -10.89 -1.94 0.20
C THR A 250 -12.27 -1.30 -0.01
N ALA A 251 -12.56 -0.15 0.60
CA ALA A 251 -13.89 0.48 0.62
C ALA A 251 -13.95 1.87 -0.03
N GLY A 252 -12.88 2.33 -0.69
CA GLY A 252 -12.85 3.63 -1.36
C GLY A 252 -12.63 4.83 -0.43
N PHE A 253 -12.14 4.62 0.80
CA PHE A 253 -11.91 5.67 1.80
C PHE A 253 -10.63 6.49 1.50
N THR A 254 -10.33 6.78 0.23
CA THR A 254 -9.11 7.52 -0.16
C THR A 254 -9.15 8.94 0.37
N GLY A 255 -10.32 9.60 0.34
CA GLY A 255 -10.57 10.91 0.95
C GLY A 255 -11.08 10.87 2.40
N VAL A 256 -11.71 9.77 2.83
CA VAL A 256 -12.29 9.63 4.19
C VAL A 256 -11.24 9.27 5.26
N ARG A 257 -10.10 8.72 4.82
CA ARG A 257 -8.89 8.45 5.62
C ARG A 257 -9.11 7.50 6.80
N CYS A 258 -9.08 6.19 6.53
CA CYS A 258 -9.09 5.18 7.58
C CYS A 258 -8.21 3.99 7.19
N GLY A 259 -7.46 3.48 8.16
CA GLY A 259 -6.72 2.23 8.09
C GLY A 259 -6.53 1.67 9.48
N TYR A 260 -5.75 0.61 9.58
CA TYR A 260 -5.36 0.08 10.88
C TYR A 260 -4.03 -0.66 10.79
N THR A 261 -3.34 -0.70 11.92
CA THR A 261 -2.09 -1.46 12.11
C THR A 261 -2.33 -2.52 13.18
N VAL A 262 -1.93 -3.75 12.91
CA VAL A 262 -1.89 -4.83 13.91
C VAL A 262 -0.46 -4.95 14.42
N VAL A 263 -0.25 -4.64 15.70
CA VAL A 263 1.01 -4.81 16.41
C VAL A 263 0.81 -5.89 17.48
N PRO A 264 1.22 -7.15 17.23
CA PRO A 264 1.06 -8.23 18.19
C PRO A 264 1.77 -7.94 19.53
N LYS A 265 1.28 -8.49 20.64
CA LYS A 265 1.99 -8.39 21.92
C LYS A 265 3.30 -9.19 21.93
N GLU A 266 3.39 -10.19 21.05
CA GLU A 266 4.55 -11.07 20.91
C GLU A 266 5.69 -10.44 20.12
N VAL A 267 5.44 -9.40 19.31
CA VAL A 267 6.49 -8.77 18.52
C VAL A 267 7.35 -7.86 19.41
N THR A 268 8.66 -8.11 19.36
CA THR A 268 9.66 -7.44 20.19
C THR A 268 10.78 -6.90 19.32
N ALA A 269 11.54 -5.93 19.84
CA ALA A 269 12.83 -5.52 19.30
C ALA A 269 13.87 -5.53 20.42
N ALA A 270 15.15 -5.59 20.07
CA ALA A 270 16.25 -5.54 21.02
C ALA A 270 16.72 -4.10 21.31
N THR A 271 17.12 -3.85 22.56
CA THR A 271 17.98 -2.70 22.90
C THR A 271 19.43 -2.99 22.53
N LEU A 272 20.35 -2.02 22.72
CA LEU A 272 21.78 -2.25 22.54
C LEU A 272 22.36 -3.26 23.54
N ASP A 273 21.67 -3.49 24.66
CA ASP A 273 22.05 -4.44 25.70
C ASP A 273 21.31 -5.78 25.56
N ASP A 274 20.78 -6.08 24.36
CA ASP A 274 20.04 -7.29 23.99
C ASP A 274 18.74 -7.53 24.78
N GLU A 275 18.19 -6.51 25.46
CA GLU A 275 16.89 -6.61 26.12
C GLU A 275 15.75 -6.63 25.09
N ARG A 276 14.85 -7.62 25.19
CA ARG A 276 13.66 -7.71 24.32
C ARG A 276 12.52 -6.85 24.85
N VAL A 277 12.19 -5.80 24.11
CA VAL A 277 11.12 -4.87 24.44
C VAL A 277 9.94 -5.07 23.50
N PRO A 278 8.69 -5.24 24.00
CA PRO A 278 7.51 -5.38 23.17
C PRO A 278 7.19 -4.07 22.43
N LEU A 279 6.93 -4.15 21.13
CA LEU A 279 6.66 -2.97 20.30
C LEU A 279 5.24 -2.43 20.47
N ASN A 280 4.28 -3.28 20.85
CA ASN A 280 2.88 -2.90 21.05
C ASN A 280 2.68 -1.69 22.00
N PRO A 281 3.19 -1.68 23.25
CA PRO A 281 3.04 -0.53 24.13
C PRO A 281 3.78 0.72 23.64
N LEU A 282 4.89 0.55 22.91
CA LEU A 282 5.63 1.67 22.32
C LEU A 282 4.85 2.32 21.18
N TRP A 283 4.21 1.52 20.33
CA TRP A 283 3.33 2.03 19.29
C TRP A 283 2.12 2.75 19.87
N ASN A 284 1.50 2.19 20.92
CA ASN A 284 0.43 2.87 21.63
C ASN A 284 0.89 4.23 22.18
N ARG A 285 2.05 4.26 22.86
CA ARG A 285 2.62 5.50 23.39
C ARG A 285 2.87 6.53 22.29
N ARG A 286 3.37 6.09 21.13
CA ARG A 286 3.57 6.94 19.96
C ARG A 286 2.24 7.51 19.48
N GLN A 287 1.20 6.68 19.31
CA GLN A 287 -0.10 7.14 18.86
C GLN A 287 -0.68 8.18 19.84
N CYS A 288 -0.75 7.90 21.14
CA CYS A 288 -1.24 8.85 22.14
C CYS A 288 -0.42 10.15 22.26
N THR A 289 0.79 10.21 21.69
CA THR A 289 1.65 11.41 21.75
C THR A 289 1.59 12.23 20.46
N LYS A 290 1.49 11.58 19.29
CA LYS A 290 1.62 12.21 17.97
C LYS A 290 0.35 12.13 17.11
N PHE A 291 -0.70 11.49 17.60
CA PHE A 291 -1.94 11.27 16.89
C PHE A 291 -3.13 11.42 17.83
N ASN A 292 -4.16 12.14 17.39
CA ASN A 292 -5.37 12.39 18.20
C ASN A 292 -6.52 11.42 17.87
N GLY A 293 -6.21 10.29 17.21
CA GLY A 293 -7.20 9.31 16.77
C GLY A 293 -7.88 9.67 15.45
N THR A 294 -8.38 8.64 14.77
CA THR A 294 -9.23 8.78 13.59
C THR A 294 -10.63 9.25 14.01
N SER A 295 -11.25 10.15 13.25
CA SER A 295 -12.52 10.76 13.65
C SER A 295 -13.63 9.72 13.92
N TYR A 296 -14.51 10.00 14.88
CA TYR A 296 -15.66 9.16 15.20
C TYR A 296 -16.53 8.86 13.96
N ILE A 297 -16.83 9.89 13.17
CA ILE A 297 -17.62 9.79 11.93
C ILE A 297 -16.96 8.82 10.94
N THR A 298 -15.65 8.97 10.71
CA THR A 298 -14.87 8.08 9.84
C THR A 298 -14.92 6.63 10.34
N GLN A 299 -14.74 6.41 11.65
CA GLN A 299 -14.73 5.07 12.23
C GLN A 299 -16.11 4.39 12.13
N ARG A 300 -17.22 5.14 12.28
CA ARG A 300 -18.58 4.63 12.06
C ARG A 300 -18.83 4.27 10.60
N GLY A 301 -18.31 5.07 9.67
CA GLY A 301 -18.32 4.72 8.24
C GLY A 301 -17.56 3.43 7.95
N ALA A 302 -16.39 3.24 8.59
CA ALA A 302 -15.56 2.05 8.44
C ALA A 302 -16.20 0.82 9.09
N GLU A 303 -16.84 0.95 10.25
CA GLU A 303 -17.62 -0.12 10.89
C GLU A 303 -18.72 -0.64 9.95
N ALA A 304 -19.43 0.28 9.29
CA ALA A 304 -20.50 -0.08 8.36
C ALA A 304 -20.03 -0.84 7.12
N VAL A 305 -18.73 -0.82 6.78
CA VAL A 305 -18.16 -1.69 5.72
C VAL A 305 -18.39 -3.17 6.03
N TYR A 306 -18.45 -3.52 7.32
CA TYR A 306 -18.62 -4.91 7.77
C TYR A 306 -20.09 -5.33 7.94
N SER A 307 -21.05 -4.41 7.77
CA SER A 307 -22.48 -4.78 7.74
C SER A 307 -22.76 -5.72 6.56
N PRO A 308 -23.83 -6.52 6.58
CA PRO A 308 -24.22 -7.34 5.43
C PRO A 308 -24.30 -6.54 4.12
N GLU A 309 -24.89 -5.35 4.17
CA GLU A 309 -25.04 -4.43 3.04
C GLU A 309 -23.70 -3.83 2.63
N GLY A 310 -22.89 -3.35 3.59
CA GLY A 310 -21.57 -2.79 3.33
C GLY A 310 -20.63 -3.79 2.67
N ARG A 311 -20.61 -5.04 3.16
CA ARG A 311 -19.81 -6.12 2.58
C ARG A 311 -20.24 -6.46 1.16
N ALA A 312 -21.54 -6.48 0.90
CA ALA A 312 -22.06 -6.72 -0.45
C ALA A 312 -21.64 -5.58 -1.42
N GLN A 313 -21.78 -4.32 -0.99
CA GLN A 313 -21.41 -3.13 -1.78
C GLN A 313 -19.91 -3.03 -2.06
N VAL A 314 -19.07 -3.36 -1.07
CA VAL A 314 -17.62 -3.42 -1.23
C VAL A 314 -17.24 -4.55 -2.19
N LYS A 315 -17.82 -5.75 -2.05
CA LYS A 315 -17.57 -6.87 -2.96
C LYS A 315 -17.95 -6.53 -4.40
N GLU A 316 -19.08 -5.85 -4.63
CA GLU A 316 -19.48 -5.38 -5.95
C GLU A 316 -18.46 -4.39 -6.53
N THR A 317 -17.98 -3.45 -5.71
CA THR A 317 -16.99 -2.45 -6.12
C THR A 317 -15.65 -3.09 -6.48
N ILE A 318 -15.17 -4.05 -5.69
CA ILE A 318 -13.96 -4.81 -5.98
C ILE A 318 -14.13 -5.62 -7.28
N ALA A 319 -15.25 -6.32 -7.44
CA ALA A 319 -15.55 -7.09 -8.65
C ALA A 319 -15.57 -6.19 -9.91
N TYR A 320 -16.11 -4.98 -9.81
CA TYR A 320 -16.10 -4.00 -10.89
C TYR A 320 -14.67 -3.66 -11.34
N TYR A 321 -13.77 -3.37 -10.39
CA TYR A 321 -12.37 -3.05 -10.69
C TYR A 321 -11.58 -4.27 -11.16
N MET A 322 -11.85 -5.45 -10.63
CA MET A 322 -11.16 -6.66 -11.08
C MET A 322 -11.61 -7.10 -12.47
N GLU A 323 -12.86 -6.84 -12.84
CA GLU A 323 -13.31 -7.01 -14.22
C GLU A 323 -12.70 -5.96 -15.17
N ASN A 324 -12.47 -4.72 -14.71
CA ASN A 324 -11.64 -3.76 -15.46
C ASN A 324 -10.23 -4.34 -15.66
N ALA A 325 -9.61 -4.84 -14.59
CA ALA A 325 -8.25 -5.40 -14.63
C ALA A 325 -8.15 -6.58 -15.61
N ARG A 326 -9.12 -7.50 -15.57
CA ARG A 326 -9.22 -8.64 -16.50
C ARG A 326 -9.31 -8.16 -17.95
N THR A 327 -10.27 -7.26 -18.24
CA THR A 327 -10.48 -6.71 -19.59
C THR A 327 -9.23 -6.01 -20.11
N MET A 328 -8.58 -5.21 -19.24
CA MET A 328 -7.35 -4.50 -19.59
C MET A 328 -6.20 -5.46 -19.88
N ARG A 329 -6.03 -6.49 -19.04
CA ARG A 329 -4.96 -7.50 -19.15
C ARG A 329 -5.10 -8.28 -20.45
N GLU A 330 -6.30 -8.76 -20.76
CA GLU A 330 -6.59 -9.50 -22.01
C GLU A 330 -6.40 -8.62 -23.24
N GLY A 331 -6.85 -7.36 -23.18
CA GLY A 331 -6.69 -6.39 -24.25
C GLY A 331 -5.23 -6.08 -24.57
N LEU A 332 -4.44 -5.75 -23.54
CA LEU A 332 -3.00 -5.49 -23.69
C LEU A 332 -2.23 -6.72 -24.18
N THR A 333 -2.58 -7.90 -23.68
CA THR A 333 -1.98 -9.16 -24.14
C THR A 333 -2.27 -9.42 -25.62
N ARG A 334 -3.52 -9.19 -26.07
CA ARG A 334 -3.87 -9.27 -27.50
C ARG A 334 -3.16 -8.25 -28.37
N ALA A 335 -2.83 -7.08 -27.81
CA ALA A 335 -2.02 -6.06 -28.47
C ALA A 335 -0.51 -6.36 -28.46
N GLY A 336 -0.09 -7.53 -27.95
CA GLY A 336 1.31 -7.99 -27.99
C GLY A 336 2.16 -7.55 -26.80
N TYR A 337 1.59 -6.88 -25.80
CA TYR A 337 2.32 -6.50 -24.59
C TYR A 337 2.46 -7.69 -23.63
N ARG A 338 3.61 -7.74 -22.95
CA ARG A 338 3.80 -8.66 -21.81
C ARG A 338 3.27 -8.00 -20.53
N VAL A 339 2.26 -8.61 -19.92
CA VAL A 339 1.51 -8.04 -18.79
C VAL A 339 1.52 -8.96 -17.58
N PHE A 340 1.81 -8.38 -16.41
CA PHE A 340 1.77 -9.03 -15.11
C PHE A 340 0.75 -8.34 -14.19
N GLY A 341 0.44 -8.96 -13.07
CA GLY A 341 -0.60 -8.47 -12.16
C GLY A 341 -2.01 -8.53 -12.78
N GLY A 342 -2.94 -7.78 -12.19
CA GLY A 342 -4.34 -7.73 -12.63
C GLY A 342 -5.16 -8.98 -12.27
N ILE A 343 -4.65 -9.83 -11.37
CA ILE A 343 -5.31 -11.06 -10.91
C ILE A 343 -5.66 -10.95 -9.42
N ASN A 344 -4.68 -10.62 -8.59
CA ASN A 344 -4.85 -10.46 -7.13
C ASN A 344 -4.77 -9.00 -6.67
N ALA A 345 -4.74 -8.06 -7.62
CA ALA A 345 -4.60 -6.64 -7.36
C ALA A 345 -5.17 -5.83 -8.53
N PRO A 346 -5.64 -4.59 -8.28
CA PRO A 346 -6.18 -3.71 -9.31
C PRO A 346 -5.09 -2.96 -10.09
N TYR A 347 -3.92 -3.60 -10.27
CA TYR A 347 -2.77 -3.03 -10.99
C TYR A 347 -2.27 -3.98 -12.05
N LEU A 348 -2.00 -3.42 -13.23
CA LEU A 348 -1.35 -4.11 -14.33
C LEU A 348 0.07 -3.56 -14.47
N TRP A 349 1.02 -4.49 -14.55
CA TRP A 349 2.43 -4.18 -14.71
C TRP A 349 2.86 -4.58 -16.11
N VAL A 350 3.07 -3.57 -16.95
CA VAL A 350 3.25 -3.72 -18.40
C VAL A 350 4.72 -3.51 -18.73
N GLN A 351 5.34 -4.51 -19.37
CA GLN A 351 6.71 -4.37 -19.87
C GLN A 351 6.72 -3.43 -21.08
N ALA A 352 7.64 -2.47 -21.09
CA ALA A 352 7.82 -1.56 -22.20
C ALA A 352 8.34 -2.32 -23.45
N PRO A 353 7.86 -1.98 -24.65
CA PRO A 353 8.31 -2.61 -25.89
C PRO A 353 9.76 -2.21 -26.20
N GLU A 354 10.49 -3.09 -26.88
CA GLU A 354 11.81 -2.80 -27.49
C GLU A 354 12.86 -2.22 -26.53
N GLY A 355 12.76 -2.51 -25.22
CA GLY A 355 13.71 -1.99 -24.23
C GLY A 355 13.58 -0.49 -23.96
N MET A 356 12.44 0.12 -24.31
CA MET A 356 12.13 1.51 -24.03
C MET A 356 12.16 1.78 -22.51
N THR A 357 12.68 2.95 -22.11
CA THR A 357 12.68 3.34 -20.69
C THR A 357 11.26 3.64 -20.20
N SER A 358 11.01 3.49 -18.90
CA SER A 358 9.73 3.75 -18.25
C SER A 358 9.19 5.15 -18.53
N TRP A 359 10.05 6.17 -18.50
CA TRP A 359 9.65 7.55 -18.80
C TRP A 359 9.33 7.78 -20.27
N LYS A 360 10.10 7.16 -21.19
CA LYS A 360 9.76 7.20 -22.61
C LYS A 360 8.42 6.52 -22.86
N PHE A 361 8.16 5.38 -22.22
CA PHE A 361 6.89 4.68 -22.37
C PHE A 361 5.71 5.46 -21.77
N PHE A 362 5.92 6.16 -20.64
CA PHE A 362 4.96 7.10 -20.11
C PHE A 362 4.65 8.23 -21.10
N ASP A 363 5.68 8.87 -21.68
CA ASP A 363 5.51 9.95 -22.64
C ASP A 363 4.82 9.44 -23.93
N GLU A 364 5.15 8.24 -24.40
CA GLU A 364 4.49 7.58 -25.54
C GLU A 364 2.97 7.47 -25.33
N LEU A 365 2.54 6.94 -24.17
CA LEU A 365 1.12 6.81 -23.85
C LEU A 365 0.42 8.16 -23.66
N LEU A 366 1.09 9.12 -23.02
CA LEU A 366 0.53 10.44 -22.78
C LEU A 366 0.31 11.20 -24.09
N TYR A 367 1.33 11.24 -24.96
CA TYR A 367 1.30 12.07 -26.16
C TYR A 367 0.61 11.40 -27.35
N ARG A 368 0.67 10.07 -27.49
CA ARG A 368 0.07 9.36 -28.64
C ARG A 368 -1.29 8.73 -28.34
N ALA A 369 -1.58 8.43 -27.07
CA ALA A 369 -2.83 7.77 -26.67
C ALA A 369 -3.66 8.59 -25.66
N HIS A 370 -3.16 9.74 -25.18
CA HIS A 370 -3.81 10.57 -24.17
C HIS A 370 -4.11 9.80 -22.87
N ILE A 371 -3.21 8.89 -22.47
CA ILE A 371 -3.34 8.03 -21.29
C ILE A 371 -2.26 8.39 -20.28
N VAL A 372 -2.67 8.71 -19.06
CA VAL A 372 -1.76 8.86 -17.93
C VAL A 372 -1.57 7.51 -17.27
N SER A 373 -0.32 7.09 -17.17
CA SER A 373 0.11 5.89 -16.45
C SER A 373 1.02 6.26 -15.28
N THR A 374 1.79 5.31 -14.76
CA THR A 374 2.90 5.59 -13.82
C THR A 374 4.16 4.88 -14.32
N PRO A 375 5.27 5.61 -14.58
CA PRO A 375 6.51 5.02 -15.05
C PRO A 375 7.09 4.10 -13.97
N GLY A 376 7.48 2.90 -14.37
CA GLY A 376 7.89 1.85 -13.45
C GLY A 376 9.13 2.18 -12.62
N VAL A 377 10.12 2.87 -13.20
CA VAL A 377 11.33 3.34 -12.49
C VAL A 377 11.02 4.20 -11.24
N GLY A 378 9.84 4.81 -11.18
CA GLY A 378 9.39 5.55 -10.00
C GLY A 378 9.18 4.71 -8.74
N PHE A 379 9.06 3.39 -8.89
CA PHE A 379 8.90 2.42 -7.80
C PHE A 379 10.21 1.74 -7.40
N GLY A 380 11.33 2.16 -7.99
CA GLY A 380 12.65 1.59 -7.74
C GLY A 380 13.36 1.16 -9.02
N PRO A 381 14.68 0.87 -8.96
CA PRO A 381 15.49 0.58 -10.13
C PRO A 381 15.03 -0.65 -10.91
N SER A 382 14.51 -1.69 -10.24
CA SER A 382 13.99 -2.89 -10.91
C SER A 382 12.65 -2.63 -11.62
N GLY A 383 12.08 -1.43 -11.47
CA GLY A 383 10.91 -0.99 -12.22
C GLY A 383 11.23 -0.35 -13.57
N GLU A 384 12.50 -0.07 -13.89
CA GLU A 384 12.90 0.46 -15.20
C GLU A 384 12.49 -0.49 -16.34
N GLY A 385 12.05 0.08 -17.46
CA GLY A 385 11.49 -0.68 -18.58
C GLY A 385 10.08 -1.23 -18.34
N TYR A 386 9.37 -0.75 -17.32
CA TYR A 386 7.96 -1.08 -17.06
C TYR A 386 7.10 0.16 -16.85
N LEU A 387 5.79 -0.06 -16.85
CA LEU A 387 4.75 0.93 -16.61
C LEU A 387 3.60 0.29 -15.82
N ARG A 388 3.08 1.02 -14.83
CA ARG A 388 1.88 0.60 -14.08
C ARG A 388 0.64 1.27 -14.67
N LEU A 389 -0.41 0.48 -14.89
CA LEU A 389 -1.78 0.94 -15.11
C LEU A 389 -2.66 0.50 -13.94
N THR A 390 -3.51 1.39 -13.45
CA THR A 390 -4.54 1.06 -12.45
C THR A 390 -5.86 0.67 -13.11
N ALA A 391 -6.55 -0.30 -12.52
CA ALA A 391 -7.91 -0.70 -12.89
C ALA A 391 -8.99 0.17 -12.21
N PHE A 392 -8.58 1.11 -11.36
CA PHE A 392 -9.43 2.14 -10.75
C PHE A 392 -9.84 3.23 -11.76
N GLY A 393 -10.58 2.84 -12.79
CA GLY A 393 -11.13 3.73 -13.81
C GLY A 393 -12.60 3.42 -14.06
N LYS A 394 -13.28 4.26 -14.83
CA LYS A 394 -14.57 3.86 -15.40
C LYS A 394 -14.32 2.75 -16.42
N ARG A 395 -15.26 1.81 -16.55
CA ARG A 395 -15.18 0.69 -17.50
C ARG A 395 -14.88 1.18 -18.91
N GLU A 396 -15.65 2.16 -19.37
CA GLU A 396 -15.51 2.78 -20.70
C GLU A 396 -14.11 3.39 -20.91
N ASP A 397 -13.58 4.08 -19.90
CA ASP A 397 -12.23 4.65 -19.94
C ASP A 397 -11.15 3.55 -20.01
N CYS A 398 -11.34 2.43 -19.30
CA CYS A 398 -10.40 1.31 -19.33
C CYS A 398 -10.41 0.62 -20.71
N GLU A 399 -11.59 0.39 -21.28
CA GLU A 399 -11.77 -0.21 -22.61
C GLU A 399 -11.23 0.70 -23.72
N GLU A 400 -11.53 2.00 -23.63
CA GLU A 400 -11.01 3.03 -24.53
C GLU A 400 -9.48 3.09 -24.48
N ALA A 401 -8.90 3.12 -23.27
CA ALA A 401 -7.46 3.16 -23.08
C ALA A 401 -6.77 1.99 -23.77
N ILE A 402 -7.28 0.76 -23.58
CA ILE A 402 -6.73 -0.42 -24.24
C ILE A 402 -6.85 -0.33 -25.76
N ARG A 403 -7.99 0.13 -26.28
CA ARG A 403 -8.17 0.29 -27.72
C ARG A 403 -7.24 1.34 -28.33
N ARG A 404 -6.91 2.41 -27.60
CA ARG A 404 -5.90 3.39 -28.03
C ARG A 404 -4.49 2.80 -27.98
N ILE A 405 -4.16 2.08 -26.91
CA ILE A 405 -2.85 1.42 -26.76
C ILE A 405 -2.63 0.38 -27.88
N GLY A 406 -3.64 -0.42 -28.22
CA GLY A 406 -3.52 -1.41 -29.29
C GLY A 406 -3.40 -0.86 -30.72
N ARG A 407 -3.40 0.48 -30.89
CA ARG A 407 -3.14 1.17 -32.16
C ARG A 407 -1.75 1.80 -32.22
N LEU A 408 -1.00 1.77 -31.11
CA LEU A 408 0.40 2.19 -31.06
C LEU A 408 1.26 1.10 -31.69
#